data_AF-A0A401PT38-F1
#
_entry.id   AF-A0A401PT38-F1
#
_cell.length_a   1.000
_cell.length_b   1.000
_cell.length_c   1.000
_cell.angle_alpha   90.00
_cell.angle_beta   90.00
_cell.angle_gamma   90.00
#
_symmetry.space_group_name_H-M   'P 1'
#
loop_
_entity.id
_entity.type
_entity.pdbx_description
1 polymer ?
#
loop_
_entity_poly.entity_id
_entity_poly.type
_entity_poly.pdbx_seq_one_letter_code
_entity_poly.pdbx_strand_id
1 'polypeptide(L)'
;MLDLRWVADLKDSQMKELLSPPTDCRVGQNHNQSKLWNLTEFHLAGLDITDCSLALMTRHMPMLNKLDLSQCNHVTDQSIALLTAPGSSTRETLSEINLSGCHRITDQCLLLLKHCPNLTRIDLRNCKLISPQACQQLVEGLANVAPFELLEDKLLRRSLQLTK
;
A
#
# COMPACT_ATOMS: atom_id res chain seq x y z
N MET A 1 11.38 -9.29 2.16
CA MET A 1 10.61 -8.63 3.24
C MET A 1 11.55 -7.70 4.00
N LEU A 2 11.11 -6.46 4.26
CA LEU A 2 11.78 -5.48 5.11
C LEU A 2 10.74 -5.01 6.14
N ASP A 3 11.13 -5.01 7.42
CA ASP A 3 10.25 -4.68 8.53
C ASP A 3 10.87 -3.56 9.36
N LEU A 4 10.19 -2.42 9.41
CA LEU A 4 10.58 -1.21 10.12
C LEU A 4 9.47 -0.75 11.07
N ARG A 5 8.59 -1.65 11.51
CA ARG A 5 7.47 -1.29 12.38
C ARG A 5 7.97 -0.64 13.67
N TRP A 6 7.35 0.47 14.05
CA TRP A 6 7.61 1.22 15.30
C TRP A 6 9.05 1.72 15.49
N VAL A 7 9.83 1.83 14.42
CA VAL A 7 11.17 2.44 14.49
C VAL A 7 11.02 3.93 14.80
N ALA A 8 11.39 4.32 16.02
CA ALA A 8 11.34 5.71 16.46
C ALA A 8 12.16 6.62 15.54
N ASP A 9 11.68 7.85 15.34
CA ASP A 9 12.31 8.91 14.54
C ASP A 9 12.53 8.58 13.05
N LEU A 10 11.97 7.48 12.54
CA LEU A 10 11.98 7.17 11.12
C LEU A 10 10.84 7.93 10.42
N LYS A 11 11.22 9.02 9.74
CA LYS A 11 10.33 9.91 8.97
C LYS A 11 10.71 9.95 7.50
N ASP A 12 10.03 10.81 6.73
CA ASP A 12 10.26 10.96 5.29
C ASP A 12 11.73 11.21 4.89
N SER A 13 12.54 11.88 5.72
CA SER A 13 13.97 12.09 5.48
C SER A 13 14.75 10.77 5.41
N GLN A 14 14.56 9.91 6.40
CA GLN A 14 15.23 8.61 6.49
C GLN A 14 14.68 7.65 5.44
N MET A 15 13.38 7.71 5.17
CA MET A 15 12.78 6.99 4.04
C MET A 15 13.43 7.43 2.73
N LYS A 16 13.58 8.72 2.48
CA LYS A 16 14.21 9.21 1.25
C LYS A 16 15.63 8.66 1.08
N GLU A 17 16.44 8.65 2.14
CA GLU A 17 17.78 8.07 2.09
C GLU A 17 17.75 6.57 1.79
N LEU A 18 16.87 5.82 2.45
CA LEU A 18 16.69 4.38 2.26
C LEU A 18 16.21 4.03 0.85
N LEU A 19 15.30 4.85 0.29
CA LEU A 19 14.66 4.63 -1.01
C LEU A 19 15.47 5.16 -2.18
N SER A 20 16.30 6.18 -1.95
CA SER A 20 17.12 6.77 -3.01
C SER A 20 18.18 5.79 -3.55
N PRO A 21 18.50 5.84 -4.84
CA PRO A 21 19.61 5.07 -5.39
C PRO A 21 20.92 5.49 -4.69
N PRO A 22 21.89 4.55 -4.54
CA PRO A 22 23.17 4.88 -3.93
C PRO A 22 23.85 6.02 -4.68
N THR A 23 24.32 7.04 -3.96
CA THR A 23 25.04 8.20 -4.53
C THR A 23 26.46 7.88 -5.01
N ASP A 24 26.97 6.66 -4.78
CA ASP A 24 28.34 6.27 -5.12
C ASP A 24 28.43 5.77 -6.58
N CYS A 25 28.34 6.70 -7.51
CA CYS A 25 28.54 6.47 -8.94
C CYS A 25 30.04 6.31 -9.26
N ARG A 26 30.57 5.09 -9.14
CA ARG A 26 31.70 4.70 -10.00
C ARG A 26 31.16 4.50 -11.42
N VAL A 27 31.52 5.45 -12.29
CA VAL A 27 31.12 5.57 -13.70
C VAL A 27 31.26 4.22 -14.42
N GLY A 28 30.15 3.66 -14.91
CA GLY A 28 30.15 2.45 -15.76
C GLY A 28 29.10 1.39 -15.43
N GLN A 29 28.25 1.59 -14.42
CA GLN A 29 27.28 0.59 -13.97
C GLN A 29 25.85 1.16 -14.04
N ASN A 30 24.94 0.47 -14.75
CA ASN A 30 23.53 0.86 -14.99
C ASN A 30 22.62 0.79 -13.72
N HIS A 31 23.06 1.35 -12.59
CA HIS A 31 22.35 1.21 -11.32
C HIS A 31 21.42 2.39 -11.02
N ASN A 32 20.42 2.61 -11.88
CA ASN A 32 19.24 3.44 -11.55
C ASN A 32 18.27 2.73 -10.57
N GLN A 33 18.67 1.58 -10.02
CA GLN A 33 17.82 0.74 -9.20
C GLN A 33 18.11 1.00 -7.72
N SER A 34 17.08 1.40 -6.97
CA SER A 34 17.13 1.52 -5.51
C SER A 34 17.58 0.21 -4.88
N LYS A 35 18.20 0.26 -3.69
CA LYS A 35 18.59 -0.95 -2.93
C LYS A 35 17.40 -1.88 -2.65
N LEU A 36 16.18 -1.36 -2.72
CA LEU A 36 14.93 -2.08 -2.45
C LEU A 36 14.14 -2.48 -3.71
N TRP A 37 14.76 -2.48 -4.89
CA TRP A 37 14.06 -2.75 -6.15
C TRP A 37 13.38 -4.14 -6.23
N ASN A 38 13.96 -5.14 -5.55
CA ASN A 38 13.42 -6.50 -5.43
C ASN A 38 12.55 -6.73 -4.20
N LEU A 39 12.25 -5.68 -3.43
CA LEU A 39 11.51 -5.81 -2.20
C LEU A 39 10.02 -6.10 -2.51
N THR A 40 9.55 -7.26 -2.06
CA THR A 40 8.16 -7.70 -2.25
C THR A 40 7.25 -7.36 -1.08
N GLU A 41 7.80 -7.23 0.12
CA GLU A 41 7.02 -7.02 1.34
C GLU A 41 7.68 -5.93 2.17
N PHE A 42 6.93 -4.89 2.52
CA PHE A 42 7.42 -3.76 3.30
C PHE A 42 6.46 -3.42 4.44
N HIS A 43 6.96 -3.53 5.68
CA HIS A 43 6.20 -3.20 6.88
C HIS A 43 6.71 -1.90 7.51
N LEU A 44 5.83 -0.92 7.59
CA LEU A 44 6.08 0.46 8.03
C LEU A 44 5.12 0.87 9.16
N ALA A 45 4.48 -0.09 9.82
CA ALA A 45 3.44 0.20 10.80
C ALA A 45 3.93 1.12 11.93
N GLY A 46 3.09 2.08 12.32
CA GLY A 46 3.34 2.99 13.44
C GLY A 46 4.40 4.06 13.18
N LEU A 47 4.82 4.26 11.92
CA LEU A 47 5.81 5.28 11.55
C LEU A 47 5.17 6.63 11.24
N ASP A 48 5.93 7.70 11.45
CA ASP A 48 5.56 9.09 11.14
C ASP A 48 5.96 9.44 9.70
N ILE A 49 5.42 8.68 8.74
CA ILE A 49 5.64 8.84 7.30
C ILE A 49 4.43 9.48 6.63
N THR A 50 4.67 10.27 5.59
CA THR A 50 3.63 10.97 4.84
C THR A 50 3.49 10.44 3.41
N ASP A 51 2.59 11.04 2.63
CA ASP A 51 2.40 10.77 1.21
C ASP A 51 3.70 10.98 0.40
N CYS A 52 4.66 11.78 0.91
CA CYS A 52 5.96 11.98 0.28
C CYS A 52 6.80 10.69 0.21
N SER A 53 6.85 9.91 1.30
CA SER A 53 7.52 8.61 1.33
C SER A 53 6.90 7.66 0.31
N LEU A 54 5.57 7.61 0.23
CA LEU A 54 4.87 6.72 -0.68
C LEU A 54 5.09 7.11 -2.15
N ALA A 55 5.21 8.40 -2.46
CA ALA A 55 5.56 8.86 -3.81
C ALA A 55 6.95 8.37 -4.28
N LEU A 56 7.88 8.12 -3.36
CA LEU A 56 9.18 7.52 -3.68
C LEU A 56 9.05 6.01 -3.88
N MET A 57 8.23 5.33 -3.08
CA MET A 57 8.00 3.88 -3.17
C MET A 57 7.48 3.47 -4.55
N THR A 58 6.52 4.23 -5.09
CA THR A 58 5.93 3.94 -6.42
C THR A 58 6.94 3.97 -7.58
N ARG A 59 8.06 4.67 -7.40
CA ARG A 59 9.15 4.80 -8.37
C ARG A 59 10.27 3.79 -8.17
N HIS A 60 10.51 3.39 -6.93
CA HIS A 60 11.72 2.66 -6.54
C HIS A 60 11.48 1.21 -6.12
N MET A 61 10.22 0.78 -6.00
CA MET A 61 9.86 -0.59 -5.61
C MET A 61 8.88 -1.23 -6.61
N PRO A 62 9.35 -1.58 -7.82
CA PRO A 62 8.47 -2.14 -8.83
C PRO A 62 7.87 -3.49 -8.46
N MET A 63 8.54 -4.25 -7.58
CA MET A 63 8.13 -5.60 -7.17
C MET A 63 7.30 -5.63 -5.88
N LEU A 64 6.91 -4.47 -5.33
CA LEU A 64 6.21 -4.40 -4.05
C LEU A 64 4.82 -5.03 -4.14
N ASN A 65 4.62 -6.09 -3.37
CA ASN A 65 3.42 -6.91 -3.39
C ASN A 65 2.59 -6.78 -2.10
N LYS A 66 3.25 -6.65 -0.94
CA LYS A 66 2.58 -6.47 0.35
C LYS A 66 3.09 -5.22 1.04
N LEU A 67 2.15 -4.38 1.46
CA LEU A 67 2.46 -3.12 2.12
C LEU A 67 1.66 -2.98 3.40
N ASP A 68 2.36 -2.83 4.52
CA ASP A 68 1.75 -2.60 5.82
C ASP A 68 2.06 -1.18 6.31
N LEU A 69 1.04 -0.35 6.36
CA LEU A 69 1.04 1.04 6.81
C LEU A 69 0.15 1.21 8.04
N SER A 70 -0.16 0.12 8.76
CA SER A 70 -1.07 0.19 9.91
C SER A 70 -0.57 1.21 10.95
N GLN A 71 -1.49 1.96 11.57
CA GLN A 71 -1.17 3.02 12.54
C GLN A 71 -0.29 4.18 12.02
N CYS A 72 -0.08 4.31 10.70
CA CYS A 72 0.59 5.47 10.11
C CYS A 72 -0.37 6.65 10.01
N ASN A 73 -0.46 7.47 11.06
CA ASN A 73 -1.48 8.52 11.21
C ASN A 73 -1.38 9.70 10.23
N HIS A 74 -0.28 9.81 9.50
CA HIS A 74 -0.05 10.87 8.51
C HIS A 74 -0.31 10.44 7.07
N VAL A 75 -0.62 9.16 6.84
CA VAL A 75 -1.03 8.61 5.54
C VAL A 75 -2.49 8.96 5.26
N THR A 76 -2.77 9.49 4.07
CA THR A 76 -4.10 9.97 3.65
C THR A 76 -4.59 9.29 2.37
N ASP A 77 -5.79 9.61 1.89
CA ASP A 77 -6.28 9.08 0.61
C ASP A 77 -5.36 9.48 -0.57
N GLN A 78 -4.58 10.55 -0.43
CA GLN A 78 -3.56 10.94 -1.41
C GLN A 78 -2.44 9.89 -1.54
N SER A 79 -2.02 9.28 -0.43
CA SER A 79 -1.10 8.13 -0.45
C SER A 79 -1.64 6.99 -1.30
N ILE A 80 -2.93 6.68 -1.14
CA ILE A 80 -3.59 5.61 -1.91
C ILE A 80 -3.67 6.01 -3.38
N ALA A 81 -4.02 7.26 -3.67
CA ALA A 81 -4.06 7.77 -5.04
C ALA A 81 -2.70 7.64 -5.75
N LEU A 82 -1.60 7.90 -5.04
CA LEU A 82 -0.24 7.71 -5.56
C LEU A 82 0.05 6.22 -5.86
N LEU A 83 -0.26 5.33 -4.91
CA LEU A 83 -0.04 3.89 -5.06
C LEU A 83 -0.85 3.31 -6.23
N THR A 84 -2.07 3.79 -6.44
CA THR A 84 -2.99 3.29 -7.48
C THR A 84 -2.96 4.12 -8.78
N ALA A 85 -2.11 5.14 -8.88
CA ALA A 85 -2.05 6.01 -10.05
C ALA A 85 -1.69 5.24 -11.33
N PRO A 86 -2.23 5.63 -12.51
CA PRO A 86 -1.76 5.10 -13.79
C PRO A 86 -0.25 5.29 -13.94
N GLY A 87 0.46 4.23 -14.36
CA GLY A 87 1.92 4.25 -14.48
C GLY A 87 2.68 4.07 -13.16
N SER A 88 2.00 3.99 -12.02
CA SER A 88 2.61 3.55 -10.77
C SER A 88 2.90 2.05 -10.84
N SER A 89 4.12 1.65 -10.51
CA SER A 89 4.51 0.24 -10.52
C SER A 89 3.70 -0.59 -9.52
N THR A 90 3.37 -0.02 -8.36
CA THR A 90 2.59 -0.67 -7.30
C THR A 90 1.16 -0.96 -7.71
N ARG A 91 0.59 -0.21 -8.67
CA ARG A 91 -0.80 -0.43 -9.12
C ARG A 91 -0.99 -1.85 -9.63
N GLU A 92 -0.01 -2.36 -10.38
CA GLU A 92 -0.05 -3.68 -11.00
C GLU A 92 0.53 -4.78 -10.12
N THR A 93 1.32 -4.46 -9.09
CA THR A 93 2.02 -5.49 -8.29
C THR A 93 1.45 -5.70 -6.89
N LEU A 94 0.74 -4.72 -6.34
CA LEU A 94 0.20 -4.79 -4.98
C LEU A 94 -0.92 -5.84 -4.88
N SER A 95 -0.75 -6.80 -3.97
CA SER A 95 -1.72 -7.85 -3.67
C SER A 95 -2.30 -7.74 -2.26
N GLU A 96 -1.56 -7.19 -1.31
CA GLU A 96 -2.03 -6.98 0.06
C GLU A 96 -1.69 -5.58 0.55
N ILE A 97 -2.68 -4.89 1.11
CA ILE A 97 -2.49 -3.60 1.78
C ILE A 97 -3.13 -3.64 3.18
N ASN A 98 -2.35 -3.25 4.19
CA ASN A 98 -2.83 -3.05 5.55
C ASN A 98 -2.78 -1.57 5.89
N LEU A 99 -3.96 -0.98 6.10
CA LEU A 99 -4.18 0.41 6.51
C LEU A 99 -4.84 0.48 7.89
N SER A 100 -4.88 -0.63 8.63
CA SER A 100 -5.62 -0.71 9.89
C SER A 100 -5.14 0.34 10.90
N GLY A 101 -6.09 0.98 11.58
CA GLY A 101 -5.81 2.05 12.53
C GLY A 101 -5.37 3.38 11.92
N CYS A 102 -5.28 3.53 10.59
CA CYS A 102 -5.01 4.84 9.97
C CYS A 102 -6.21 5.78 10.16
N HIS A 103 -6.00 6.91 10.84
CA HIS A 103 -7.08 7.82 11.24
C HIS A 103 -7.47 8.88 10.19
N ARG A 104 -6.73 9.00 9.09
CA ARG A 104 -6.95 10.01 8.03
C ARG A 104 -7.37 9.42 6.68
N ILE A 105 -7.63 8.12 6.63
CA ILE A 105 -8.10 7.40 5.46
C ILE A 105 -9.62 7.36 5.47
N THR A 106 -10.26 7.70 4.34
CA THR A 106 -11.72 7.80 4.21
C THR A 106 -12.27 6.84 3.16
N ASP A 107 -13.59 6.76 3.03
CA ASP A 107 -14.26 5.92 2.02
C ASP A 107 -13.73 6.11 0.58
N GLN A 108 -13.12 7.26 0.28
CA GLN A 108 -12.46 7.51 -1.00
C GLN A 108 -11.34 6.51 -1.31
N CYS A 109 -10.62 5.99 -0.31
CA CYS A 109 -9.55 5.03 -0.54
C CYS A 109 -10.04 3.75 -1.23
N LEU A 110 -11.27 3.30 -0.93
CA LEU A 110 -11.87 2.11 -1.51
C LEU A 110 -12.12 2.30 -3.02
N LEU A 111 -12.52 3.51 -3.42
CA LEU A 111 -12.69 3.87 -4.83
C LEU A 111 -11.37 3.90 -5.60
N LEU A 112 -10.25 4.14 -4.92
CA LEU A 112 -8.92 4.13 -5.50
C LEU A 112 -8.36 2.70 -5.58
N LEU A 113 -8.50 1.92 -4.51
CA LEU A 113 -8.01 0.54 -4.42
C LEU A 113 -8.64 -0.42 -5.44
N LYS A 114 -9.87 -0.14 -5.91
CA LYS A 114 -10.51 -0.90 -7.00
C LYS A 114 -9.70 -0.92 -8.30
N HIS A 115 -8.76 0.00 -8.46
CA HIS A 115 -7.91 0.11 -9.63
C HIS A 115 -6.68 -0.82 -9.60
N CYS A 116 -6.46 -1.55 -8.52
CA CYS A 116 -5.41 -2.55 -8.39
C CYS A 116 -5.96 -3.95 -8.73
N PRO A 117 -5.64 -4.51 -9.92
CA PRO A 117 -6.25 -5.77 -10.38
C PRO A 117 -5.78 -7.01 -9.60
N ASN A 118 -4.60 -6.93 -8.99
CA ASN A 118 -3.99 -8.05 -8.25
C ASN A 118 -4.27 -8.02 -6.75
N LEU A 119 -5.07 -7.06 -6.28
CA LEU A 119 -5.40 -6.93 -4.87
C LEU A 119 -6.24 -8.13 -4.42
N THR A 120 -5.81 -8.75 -3.33
CA THR A 120 -6.45 -9.92 -2.72
C THR A 120 -6.77 -9.71 -1.25
N ARG A 121 -6.16 -8.73 -0.61
CA ARG A 121 -6.40 -8.40 0.80
C ARG A 121 -6.34 -6.90 1.04
N ILE A 122 -7.36 -6.37 1.71
CA ILE A 122 -7.44 -4.99 2.17
C ILE A 122 -7.82 -5.01 3.64
N ASP A 123 -6.96 -4.51 4.51
CA ASP A 123 -7.25 -4.40 5.94
C ASP A 123 -7.48 -2.93 6.33
N LEU A 124 -8.72 -2.59 6.67
CA LEU A 124 -9.16 -1.25 7.09
C LEU A 124 -9.74 -1.27 8.51
N ARG A 125 -9.46 -2.31 9.29
CA ARG A 125 -9.95 -2.43 10.68
C ARG A 125 -9.47 -1.24 11.51
N ASN A 126 -10.28 -0.79 12.45
CA ASN A 126 -10.00 0.39 13.29
C ASN A 126 -9.85 1.74 12.53
N CYS A 127 -10.10 1.80 11.22
CA CYS A 127 -10.18 3.07 10.48
C CYS A 127 -11.53 3.72 10.76
N LYS A 128 -11.55 4.77 11.59
CA LYS A 128 -12.79 5.41 12.08
C LYS A 128 -13.57 6.17 11.00
N LEU A 129 -12.89 6.66 9.97
CA LEU A 129 -13.49 7.43 8.86
C LEU A 129 -13.91 6.55 7.67
N ILE A 130 -13.79 5.23 7.81
CA ILE A 130 -14.33 4.26 6.85
C ILE A 130 -15.70 3.81 7.35
N SER A 131 -16.72 3.91 6.52
CA SER A 131 -18.05 3.39 6.81
C SER A 131 -18.13 1.90 6.44
N PRO A 132 -18.80 1.06 7.26
CA PRO A 132 -19.08 -0.33 6.87
C PRO A 132 -19.84 -0.43 5.54
N GLN A 133 -20.70 0.55 5.25
CA GLN A 133 -21.46 0.65 4.01
C GLN A 133 -20.55 0.81 2.79
N ALA A 134 -19.50 1.63 2.86
CA ALA A 134 -18.56 1.76 1.76
C ALA A 134 -17.81 0.46 1.47
N CYS A 135 -17.46 -0.32 2.50
CA CYS A 135 -16.87 -1.65 2.31
C CYS A 135 -17.84 -2.60 1.59
N GLN A 136 -19.12 -2.60 1.96
CA GLN A 136 -20.16 -3.40 1.30
C GLN A 136 -20.33 -2.98 -0.18
N GLN A 137 -20.41 -1.67 -0.44
CA GLN A 137 -20.50 -1.13 -1.81
C GLN A 137 -19.29 -1.52 -2.68
N LEU A 138 -18.08 -1.55 -2.11
CA LEU A 138 -16.91 -2.03 -2.82
C LEU A 138 -17.05 -3.52 -3.19
N VAL A 139 -17.47 -4.36 -2.25
CA VAL A 139 -17.68 -5.79 -2.48
C VAL A 139 -18.72 -6.03 -3.59
N GLU A 140 -19.86 -5.35 -3.52
CA GLU A 140 -20.91 -5.44 -4.53
C GLU A 140 -20.43 -4.94 -5.89
N GLY A 141 -19.69 -3.82 -5.93
CA GLY A 141 -19.13 -3.25 -7.15
C GLY A 141 -18.06 -4.12 -7.82
N LEU A 142 -17.36 -4.96 -7.05
CA LEU A 142 -16.33 -5.87 -7.56
C LEU A 142 -16.83 -7.29 -7.84
N ALA A 143 -18.08 -7.61 -7.49
CA ALA A 143 -18.64 -8.97 -7.56
C ALA A 143 -18.49 -9.64 -8.95
N ASN A 144 -18.56 -8.86 -10.03
CA ASN A 144 -18.44 -9.36 -11.40
C ASN A 144 -16.99 -9.45 -11.93
N VAL A 145 -16.01 -8.82 -11.24
CA VAL A 145 -14.62 -8.73 -11.70
C VAL A 145 -13.72 -9.64 -10.86
N ALA A 146 -13.80 -9.49 -9.55
CA ALA A 146 -13.04 -10.25 -8.58
C ALA A 146 -13.88 -10.32 -7.31
N PRO A 147 -14.47 -11.48 -6.96
CA PRO A 147 -15.34 -11.56 -5.79
C PRO A 147 -14.52 -11.29 -4.53
N PHE A 148 -14.86 -10.21 -3.82
CA PHE A 148 -14.38 -9.95 -2.47
C PHE A 148 -15.42 -10.39 -1.45
N GLU A 149 -14.96 -10.79 -0.27
CA GLU A 149 -15.77 -11.04 0.90
C GLU A 149 -15.36 -10.08 2.00
N LEU A 150 -16.35 -9.51 2.69
CA LEU A 150 -16.16 -8.76 3.91
C LEU A 150 -16.07 -9.77 5.05
N LEU A 151 -14.90 -9.88 5.66
CA LEU A 151 -14.65 -10.67 6.86
C LEU A 151 -14.98 -9.83 8.10
N GLU A 152 -14.24 -10.00 9.18
CA GLU A 152 -14.47 -9.27 10.43
C GLU A 152 -14.25 -7.75 10.27
N ASP A 153 -15.25 -6.97 10.68
CA ASP A 153 -15.28 -5.50 10.69
C ASP A 153 -15.07 -4.88 9.29
N LYS A 154 -13.82 -4.55 8.94
CA LYS A 154 -13.42 -3.90 7.69
C LYS A 154 -12.25 -4.61 7.02
N LEU A 155 -12.13 -5.92 7.25
CA LEU A 155 -11.17 -6.76 6.56
C LEU A 155 -11.82 -7.32 5.30
N LEU A 156 -11.30 -6.95 4.13
CA LEU A 156 -11.75 -7.49 2.85
C LEU A 156 -10.71 -8.47 2.31
N ARG A 157 -11.20 -9.60 1.77
CA ARG A 157 -10.36 -10.60 1.12
C ARG A 157 -11.01 -11.03 -0.18
N ARG A 158 -10.20 -11.35 -1.20
CA ARG A 158 -10.70 -11.98 -2.42
C ARG A 158 -11.11 -13.42 -2.11
N SER A 159 -12.34 -13.77 -2.47
CA SER A 159 -12.88 -15.12 -2.31
C SER A 159 -12.12 -16.07 -3.24
N LEU A 160 -11.64 -17.19 -2.69
CA LEU A 160 -11.08 -18.29 -3.46
C LEU A 160 -12.26 -19.10 -4.01
N GLN A 161 -12.81 -18.70 -5.16
CA GLN A 161 -13.68 -19.62 -5.87
C GLN A 161 -12.82 -20.80 -6.35
N LEU A 162 -12.99 -21.96 -5.71
CA LEU A 162 -12.65 -23.24 -6.30
C LEU A 162 -13.40 -23.30 -7.63
N THR A 163 -12.70 -23.15 -8.73
CA THR A 163 -13.20 -23.58 -10.05
C THR A 163 -13.72 -25.00 -9.87
N LYS A 164 -15.04 -25.16 -9.90
CA LYS A 164 -15.70 -26.46 -10.05
C LYS A 164 -15.49 -26.96 -11.48
#